data_AF-A0A5E8BZD7-F1
#
_entry.id   AF-A0A5E8BZD7-F1
#
_cell.length_a   1.000
_cell.length_b   1.000
_cell.length_c   1.000
_cell.angle_alpha   90.00
_cell.angle_beta   90.00
_cell.angle_gamma   90.00
#
_symmetry.space_group_name_H-M   'P 1'
#
loop_
_entity.id
_entity.type
_entity.pdbx_description
1 polymer ?
#
loop_
_entity_poly.entity_id
_entity_poly.type
_entity_poly.pdbx_seq_one_letter_code
_entity_poly.pdbx_strand_id
1 'polypeptide(L)'
;MLSILRRSNITAARSLLLTTRFYSAQAAPAAAPAAKPKGPISSCPAGTVIKGLNIRKGQDPIVARPDEEYPEWLWTVLDKKAQDKRLEQDPIKAARKLRRQENRKKIKDNNFLAKMSK
;
A
#
# COMPACT_ATOMS: atom_id res chain seq x y z
N MET A 1 54.81 8.50 58.46
CA MET A 1 55.02 7.92 57.12
C MET A 1 53.65 7.68 56.50
N LEU A 2 53.24 8.58 55.58
CA LEU A 2 53.04 8.29 54.15
C LEU A 2 51.93 7.25 53.91
N SER A 3 50.81 7.50 53.25
CA SER A 3 50.29 8.70 52.56
C SER A 3 48.86 8.37 52.12
N ILE A 4 47.97 9.33 52.30
CA ILE A 4 46.65 9.42 51.68
C ILE A 4 46.84 9.63 50.17
N LEU A 5 46.20 8.82 49.33
CA LEU A 5 45.56 9.15 48.04
C LEU A 5 45.46 7.87 47.20
N ARG A 6 44.24 7.43 46.89
CA ARG A 6 43.98 6.88 45.56
C ARG A 6 42.99 7.79 44.86
N ARG A 7 43.58 8.47 43.89
CA ARG A 7 42.99 9.43 42.97
C ARG A 7 41.87 8.75 42.19
N SER A 8 40.73 9.45 42.16
CA SER A 8 39.86 9.69 41.01
C SER A 8 40.04 8.79 39.78
N ASN A 9 38.93 8.25 39.28
CA ASN A 9 38.58 8.35 37.86
C ASN A 9 37.05 8.45 37.76
N ILE A 10 36.57 9.69 37.65
CA ILE A 10 35.22 10.02 37.20
C ILE A 10 35.22 9.71 35.71
N THR A 11 34.62 8.59 35.29
CA THR A 11 34.39 8.34 33.88
C THR A 11 33.37 9.35 33.39
N ALA A 12 33.83 10.24 32.52
CA ALA A 12 33.08 11.35 31.96
C ALA A 12 31.77 10.87 31.33
N ALA A 13 30.66 11.19 31.99
CA ALA A 13 29.38 11.31 31.34
C ALA A 13 29.32 12.67 30.64
N ARG A 14 28.58 12.73 29.51
CA ARG A 14 28.23 13.93 28.72
C ARG A 14 29.35 14.39 27.78
N SER A 15 29.12 14.71 26.52
CA SER A 15 27.89 14.86 25.75
C SER A 15 28.27 14.73 24.28
N LEU A 16 27.68 13.77 23.57
CA LEU A 16 27.62 13.86 22.10
C LEU A 16 26.64 14.99 21.79
N LEU A 17 27.16 16.19 21.54
CA LEU A 17 26.40 17.30 20.97
C LEU A 17 26.01 16.91 19.54
N LEU A 18 24.94 16.14 19.38
CA LEU A 18 24.23 16.07 18.10
C LEU A 18 23.55 17.42 17.91
N THR A 19 24.25 18.33 17.24
CA THR A 19 23.65 19.53 16.67
C THR A 19 22.73 19.10 15.53
N THR A 20 21.50 18.73 15.88
CA THR A 20 20.41 18.60 14.92
C THR A 20 20.09 20.00 14.41
N ARG A 21 20.71 20.37 13.29
CA ARG A 21 20.29 21.53 12.49
C ARG A 21 18.87 21.24 11.97
N PHE A 22 17.87 21.73 12.69
CA PHE A 22 16.52 21.84 12.16
C PHE A 22 16.50 22.96 11.13
N TYR A 23 16.48 22.61 9.85
CA TYR A 23 16.12 23.53 8.78
C TYR A 23 14.61 23.77 8.89
N SER A 24 14.20 24.84 9.57
CA SER A 24 12.84 25.37 9.42
C SER A 24 12.76 26.11 8.09
N ALA A 25 12.62 25.36 7.00
CA ALA A 25 12.15 25.94 5.75
C ALA A 25 10.67 26.31 5.97
N GLN A 26 10.37 27.61 5.93
CA GLN A 26 9.01 28.14 5.91
C GLN A 26 8.27 27.43 4.76
N ALA A 27 7.39 26.49 5.09
CA ALA A 27 6.56 25.83 4.09
C ALA A 27 5.61 26.89 3.52
N ALA A 28 5.86 27.30 2.29
CA ALA A 28 4.86 27.97 1.47
C ALA A 28 3.56 27.14 1.52
N PRO A 29 2.36 27.76 1.54
CA PRO A 29 1.12 27.02 1.59
C PRO A 29 1.10 26.05 0.41
N ALA A 30 1.18 24.75 0.73
CA ALA A 30 1.08 23.71 -0.27
C ALA A 30 -0.29 23.88 -0.92
N ALA A 31 -0.27 24.36 -2.17
CA ALA A 31 -1.45 24.43 -2.99
C ALA A 31 -2.14 23.07 -2.94
N ALA A 32 -3.42 23.09 -2.58
CA ALA A 32 -4.26 21.90 -2.56
C ALA A 32 -4.05 21.12 -3.86
N PRO A 33 -3.91 19.78 -3.83
CA PRO A 33 -3.76 19.02 -5.05
C PRO A 33 -5.02 19.26 -5.89
N ALA A 34 -4.85 20.03 -6.97
CA ALA A 34 -5.88 20.25 -7.97
C ALA A 34 -6.38 18.87 -8.41
N ALA A 35 -7.69 18.66 -8.30
CA ALA A 35 -8.33 17.43 -8.71
C ALA A 35 -7.95 17.17 -10.17
N LYS A 36 -7.14 16.12 -10.38
CA LYS A 36 -6.76 15.69 -11.73
C LYS A 36 -8.06 15.48 -12.51
N PRO A 37 -8.16 15.99 -13.77
CA PRO A 37 -9.34 15.73 -14.59
C PRO A 37 -9.55 14.22 -14.61
N LYS A 38 -10.79 13.80 -14.32
CA LYS A 38 -11.17 12.39 -14.44
C LYS A 38 -10.88 12.02 -15.89
N GLY A 39 -9.81 11.24 -16.10
CA GLY A 39 -9.48 10.71 -17.42
C GLY A 39 -10.63 9.87 -17.97
N PRO A 40 -10.54 9.42 -19.23
CA PRO A 40 -11.53 8.50 -19.78
C PRO A 40 -11.74 7.32 -18.81
N ILE A 41 -13.02 6.97 -18.58
CA ILE A 41 -13.44 5.96 -17.60
C ILE A 41 -12.84 4.59 -17.95
N SER A 42 -12.75 4.31 -19.26
CA SER A 42 -12.06 3.15 -19.80
C SER A 42 -10.73 3.50 -20.46
N SER A 43 -9.80 2.56 -20.42
CA SER A 43 -8.52 2.65 -21.14
C SER A 43 -8.63 2.28 -22.63
N CYS A 44 -9.74 1.64 -23.04
CA CYS A 44 -9.96 1.15 -24.39
C CYS A 44 -11.19 1.83 -24.99
N PRO A 45 -11.05 2.64 -26.06
CA PRO A 45 -12.20 3.25 -26.70
C PRO A 45 -13.10 2.19 -27.36
N ALA A 46 -14.38 2.51 -27.50
CA ALA A 46 -15.35 1.69 -28.21
C ALA A 46 -14.83 1.36 -29.63
N GLY A 47 -15.02 0.12 -30.08
CA GLY A 47 -14.53 -0.34 -31.38
C GLY A 47 -13.13 -0.97 -31.35
N THR A 48 -12.43 -0.97 -30.21
CA THR A 48 -11.12 -1.61 -30.09
C THR A 48 -11.22 -3.13 -30.13
N VAL A 49 -10.51 -3.79 -31.05
CA VAL A 49 -10.42 -5.26 -31.10
C VAL A 49 -9.55 -5.79 -29.96
N ILE A 50 -10.13 -6.60 -29.08
CA ILE A 50 -9.43 -7.20 -27.94
C ILE A 50 -8.76 -8.51 -28.39
N LYS A 51 -7.44 -8.43 -28.62
CA LYS A 51 -6.61 -9.58 -29.03
C LYS A 51 -6.51 -10.61 -27.90
N GLY A 52 -6.51 -11.89 -28.26
CA GLY A 52 -6.27 -13.01 -27.33
C GLY A 52 -7.48 -13.48 -26.52
N LEU A 53 -8.66 -12.87 -26.72
CA LEU A 53 -9.91 -13.29 -26.06
C LEU A 53 -10.63 -14.42 -26.84
N ASN A 54 -10.42 -14.50 -28.15
CA ASN A 54 -10.94 -15.58 -28.99
C ASN A 54 -10.14 -16.87 -28.78
N ILE A 55 -10.73 -17.82 -28.06
CA ILE A 55 -10.14 -19.14 -27.79
C ILE A 55 -10.53 -20.16 -28.87
N ARG A 56 -11.73 -20.02 -29.46
CA ARG A 56 -12.24 -20.93 -30.50
C ARG A 56 -11.86 -20.43 -31.89
N LYS A 57 -11.57 -21.37 -32.79
CA LYS A 57 -11.32 -21.07 -34.22
C LYS A 57 -12.62 -20.63 -34.90
N GLY A 58 -12.54 -19.62 -35.77
CA GLY A 58 -13.68 -19.13 -36.55
C GLY A 58 -14.70 -18.27 -35.78
N GLN A 59 -14.31 -17.68 -34.66
CA GLN A 59 -15.13 -16.65 -34.00
C GLN A 59 -14.78 -15.26 -34.53
N ASP A 60 -15.79 -14.40 -34.63
CA ASP A 60 -15.61 -13.01 -34.98
C ASP A 60 -14.72 -12.28 -33.96
N PRO A 61 -13.96 -11.26 -34.38
CA PRO A 61 -13.12 -10.50 -33.46
C PRO A 61 -13.98 -9.86 -32.36
N ILE A 62 -13.64 -10.11 -31.10
CA ILE A 62 -14.32 -9.46 -29.97
C ILE A 62 -13.91 -7.99 -29.92
N VAL A 63 -14.90 -7.11 -30.05
CA VAL A 63 -14.75 -5.66 -30.07
C VAL A 63 -15.24 -5.08 -28.74
N ALA A 64 -14.52 -4.09 -28.22
CA ALA A 64 -14.95 -3.32 -27.04
C ALA A 64 -16.23 -2.53 -27.35
N ARG A 65 -17.24 -2.69 -26.49
CA ARG A 65 -18.51 -1.94 -26.56
C ARG A 65 -18.34 -0.54 -25.96
N PRO A 66 -19.28 0.39 -26.14
CA PRO A 66 -19.26 1.66 -25.42
C PRO A 66 -19.36 1.45 -23.90
N ASP A 67 -18.76 2.37 -23.13
CA ASP A 67 -18.67 2.29 -21.66
C ASP A 67 -20.04 2.19 -20.97
N GLU A 68 -21.07 2.77 -21.57
CA GLU A 68 -22.45 2.81 -21.07
C GLU A 68 -23.16 1.44 -21.13
N GLU A 69 -22.73 0.56 -22.04
CA GLU A 69 -23.32 -0.78 -22.18
C GLU A 69 -22.74 -1.77 -21.16
N TYR A 70 -21.69 -1.37 -20.46
CA TYR A 70 -21.14 -2.16 -19.37
C TYR A 70 -21.88 -1.86 -18.06
N PRO A 71 -22.18 -2.88 -17.25
CA PRO A 71 -22.81 -2.67 -15.96
C PRO A 71 -21.98 -1.77 -15.02
N GLU A 72 -22.67 -0.93 -14.25
CA GLU A 72 -22.06 0.02 -13.31
C GLU A 72 -21.09 -0.62 -12.30
N TRP A 73 -21.33 -1.89 -11.93
CA TRP A 73 -20.46 -2.58 -10.98
C TRP A 73 -19.01 -2.70 -11.45
N LEU A 74 -18.76 -2.72 -12.77
CA LEU A 74 -17.43 -2.86 -13.36
C LEU A 74 -16.49 -1.74 -12.93
N TRP A 75 -17.00 -0.50 -12.96
CA TRP A 75 -16.23 0.70 -12.65
C TRP A 75 -15.86 0.81 -11.18
N THR A 76 -16.64 0.16 -10.30
CA THR A 76 -16.41 0.13 -8.86
C THR A 76 -15.45 -0.96 -8.40
N VAL A 77 -15.04 -1.90 -9.27
CA VAL A 77 -14.23 -3.07 -8.88
C VAL A 77 -12.85 -2.65 -8.35
N LEU A 78 -12.22 -1.68 -9.02
CA LEU A 78 -10.86 -1.23 -8.67
C LEU A 78 -10.85 -0.14 -7.59
N ASP A 79 -12.00 0.47 -7.28
CA ASP A 79 -12.09 1.45 -6.21
C ASP A 79 -12.04 0.77 -4.85
N LYS A 80 -10.90 0.89 -4.19
CA LYS A 80 -10.66 0.34 -2.86
C LYS A 80 -11.69 0.83 -1.83
N LYS A 81 -12.14 2.08 -1.90
CA LYS A 81 -13.13 2.63 -0.97
C LYS A 81 -14.49 1.97 -1.16
N ALA A 82 -14.91 1.77 -2.42
CA ALA A 82 -16.14 1.05 -2.73
C ALA A 82 -16.08 -0.41 -2.27
N GLN A 83 -14.94 -1.08 -2.44
CA GLN A 83 -14.75 -2.46 -1.98
C GLN A 83 -14.75 -2.60 -0.45
N ASP A 84 -14.12 -1.67 0.26
CA ASP A 84 -14.10 -1.69 1.73
C ASP A 84 -15.51 -1.45 2.30
N LYS A 85 -16.30 -0.53 1.73
CA LYS A 85 -17.72 -0.35 2.08
C LYS A 85 -18.56 -1.61 1.85
N ARG A 86 -18.40 -2.28 0.70
CA ARG A 86 -19.09 -3.55 0.40
C ARG A 86 -18.70 -4.65 1.38
N LEU A 87 -17.46 -4.64 1.88
CA LEU A 87 -16.98 -5.60 2.86
C LEU A 87 -17.55 -5.33 4.25
N GLU A 88 -17.66 -4.06 4.65
CA GLU A 88 -18.28 -3.64 5.92
C GLU A 88 -19.76 -4.05 6.01
N GLN A 89 -20.47 -4.01 4.89
CA GLN A 89 -21.87 -4.46 4.79
C GLN A 89 -22.03 -5.97 5.03
N ASP A 90 -21.03 -6.78 4.67
CA ASP A 90 -21.06 -8.25 4.75
C ASP A 90 -20.13 -8.78 5.88
N PRO A 91 -20.60 -8.88 7.14
CA PRO A 91 -19.74 -9.22 8.28
C PRO A 91 -19.06 -10.59 8.14
N ILE A 92 -19.72 -11.57 7.49
CA ILE A 92 -19.15 -12.90 7.23
C ILE A 92 -17.95 -12.80 6.27
N LYS A 93 -18.07 -11.98 5.20
CA LYS A 93 -16.98 -11.79 4.24
C LYS A 93 -15.82 -11.02 4.88
N ALA A 94 -16.12 -10.01 5.70
CA ALA A 94 -15.12 -9.29 6.48
C ALA A 94 -14.32 -10.23 7.40
N ALA A 95 -15.00 -11.04 8.21
CA ALA A 95 -14.38 -12.00 9.11
C ALA A 95 -13.50 -13.02 8.35
N ARG A 96 -13.96 -13.52 7.19
CA ARG A 96 -13.16 -14.42 6.34
C ARG A 96 -11.89 -13.73 5.81
N LYS A 97 -11.99 -12.46 5.38
CA LYS A 97 -10.82 -11.68 4.91
C LYS A 97 -9.80 -11.49 6.04
N LEU A 98 -10.24 -11.17 7.25
CA LEU A 98 -9.38 -10.99 8.43
C LEU A 98 -8.64 -12.28 8.79
N ARG A 99 -9.36 -13.41 8.92
CA ARG A 99 -8.73 -14.72 9.21
C ARG A 99 -7.67 -15.11 8.17
N ARG A 100 -7.94 -14.85 6.88
CA ARG A 100 -6.94 -15.09 5.81
C ARG A 100 -5.72 -14.17 5.93
N GLN A 101 -5.88 -12.93 6.40
CA GLN A 101 -4.76 -12.03 6.64
C GLN A 101 -3.92 -12.50 7.82
N GLU A 102 -4.55 -12.87 8.94
CA GLU A 102 -3.87 -13.40 10.13
C GLU A 102 -3.09 -14.68 9.80
N ASN A 103 -3.70 -15.63 9.10
CA ASN A 103 -3.03 -16.87 8.71
C ASN A 103 -1.82 -16.59 7.81
N ARG A 104 -1.94 -15.67 6.86
CA ARG A 104 -0.79 -15.27 6.02
C ARG A 104 0.33 -14.61 6.83
N LYS A 105 0.01 -13.82 7.86
CA LYS A 105 1.01 -13.23 8.76
C LYS A 105 1.72 -14.33 9.56
N LYS A 106 0.97 -15.19 10.23
CA LYS A 106 1.50 -16.34 10.99
C LYS A 106 2.45 -17.21 10.17
N ILE A 107 2.05 -17.55 8.94
CA ILE A 107 2.90 -18.35 8.04
C ILE A 107 4.20 -17.60 7.69
N LYS A 108 4.12 -16.31 7.39
CA LYS A 108 5.31 -15.48 7.10
C LYS A 108 6.23 -15.39 8.30
N ASP A 109 5.68 -15.18 9.49
CA ASP A 109 6.45 -15.06 10.73
C ASP A 109 7.14 -16.38 11.08
N ASN A 110 6.44 -17.51 10.96
CA ASN A 110 7.02 -18.84 11.15
C ASN A 110 8.13 -19.13 10.14
N ASN A 111 7.90 -18.82 8.87
CA ASN A 111 8.92 -18.99 7.81
C ASN A 111 10.14 -18.08 8.05
N PHE A 112 9.92 -16.87 8.58
CA PHE A 112 10.97 -15.94 8.93
C PHE A 112 11.83 -16.48 10.09
N LEU A 113 11.20 -16.92 11.18
CA LEU A 113 11.89 -17.52 12.33
C LEU A 113 12.68 -18.77 11.94
N ALA A 114 12.08 -19.67 11.15
CA ALA A 114 12.75 -20.88 10.67
C ALA A 114 13.96 -20.58 9.77
N LYS A 115 13.93 -19.46 9.04
CA LYS A 115 15.07 -19.01 8.21
C LYS A 115 16.18 -18.40 9.06
N MET A 116 15.85 -17.77 10.20
CA MET A 116 16.84 -17.17 11.10
C MET A 116 17.53 -18.18 12.00
N SER A 117 16.88 -19.32 12.29
CA SER A 117 17.44 -20.37 13.14
C SER A 117 18.31 -21.39 12.39
N LYS A 118 18.63 -21.13 11.12
CA LYS A 118 19.45 -21.98 10.26
C LYS A 118 20.72 -21.24 9.86
#